data_AF-A0A2J6TAQ9-F1
#
_entry.id   AF-A0A2J6TAQ9-F1
#
_cell.length_a   1.000
_cell.length_b   1.000
_cell.length_c   1.000
_cell.angle_alpha   90.00
_cell.angle_beta   90.00
_cell.angle_gamma   90.00
#
_symmetry.space_group_name_H-M   'P 1'
#
loop_
_entity.id
_entity.type
_entity.pdbx_description
1 polymer ?
#
loop_
_entity_poly.entity_id
_entity_poly.type
_entity_poly.pdbx_seq_one_letter_code
_entity_poly.pdbx_strand_id
1 'polypeptide(L)'
;MANSLEKVTATYSTLLQRLAKTSTNYKALDEFLGKATDHSSQTPAKFTVVHIPSGLPISPGIQFDQFEGTANLAQELEQPEGKESCRLFIVENVCAQAINILGEKFDIDPQFFADHLNNEPWYRIANVAERIPALPSTQKSHDFLQLRYIEPRQVSNHPDLFHGNHPFVVHKENADIPDDESVASDAKSFMKPDETTTRIPRKAGKLTPRVRKGREFEPLLCTRQVITVWFKKTEGGSKGWTGVILLDPPFTLPPGNIYCEPAGHRSFNRRASLLDEAEDTIPPTSNREALAGHLNERFSNNPSLLESAKSDCFFILGDVYRLVASNWIVINEYVNRELATIEYILEKEEPTFRDLEIYLKDLYIYRRRVTRYHELITQAKEQCTTRGQVSWSRDQISPISLEHAQDMEADFIYLQDKVLATSRRTEKNIDLLTALVSIGEGKQALDENHALARLSLLATVFLPFSTVATIFSIQGGYGPGEGMFWLFWAIAIPLTCLILVLSALYYGIGVSILGRMVRTLKLRRR
;
A
#
# COMPACT_ATOMS: atom_id res chain seq x y z
N MET A 1 -29.21 46.22 30.55
CA MET A 1 -29.20 44.77 30.90
C MET A 1 -27.90 44.20 30.40
N ALA A 2 -27.19 43.41 31.21
CA ALA A 2 -25.90 42.86 30.83
C ALA A 2 -26.07 41.41 30.34
N ASN A 3 -25.71 41.14 29.08
CA ASN A 3 -25.41 39.78 28.66
C ASN A 3 -23.98 39.48 29.09
N SER A 4 -23.84 38.84 30.25
CA SER A 4 -22.59 38.20 30.66
C SER A 4 -22.23 37.13 29.64
N LEU A 5 -21.25 37.40 28.78
CA LEU A 5 -20.70 36.39 27.89
C LEU A 5 -19.89 35.42 28.76
N GLU A 6 -20.51 34.30 29.14
CA GLU A 6 -19.81 33.24 29.86
C GLU A 6 -18.66 32.73 29.00
N LYS A 7 -17.43 33.08 29.39
CA LYS A 7 -16.23 32.38 28.94
C LYS A 7 -16.24 30.99 29.57
N VAL A 8 -17.02 30.09 28.98
CA VAL A 8 -16.83 28.65 29.16
C VAL A 8 -15.36 28.36 28.87
N THR A 9 -14.63 27.85 29.86
CA THR A 9 -13.27 27.34 29.69
C THR A 9 -13.32 26.15 28.75
N ALA A 10 -13.11 26.42 27.47
CA ALA A 10 -13.19 25.43 26.40
C ALA A 10 -12.01 24.48 26.48
N THR A 11 -12.18 23.36 27.19
CA THR A 11 -11.25 22.23 27.16
C THR A 11 -11.09 21.72 25.74
N TYR A 12 -9.96 21.09 25.44
CA TYR A 12 -9.61 20.65 24.08
C TYR A 12 -10.70 19.73 23.50
N SER A 13 -11.26 18.84 24.31
CA SER A 13 -12.42 18.00 23.97
C SER A 13 -13.64 18.78 23.44
N THR A 14 -13.94 19.98 23.95
CA THR A 14 -15.06 20.80 23.47
C THR A 14 -14.77 21.51 22.15
N LEU A 15 -13.49 21.78 21.84
CA LEU A 15 -13.05 22.24 20.52
C LEU A 15 -13.22 21.10 19.49
N LEU A 16 -12.80 19.88 19.81
CA LEU A 16 -12.92 18.71 18.93
C LEU A 16 -14.38 18.43 18.57
N GLN A 17 -15.27 18.36 19.57
CA GLN A 17 -16.72 18.18 19.36
C GLN A 17 -17.39 19.31 18.57
N ARG A 18 -16.83 20.53 18.58
CA ARG A 18 -17.31 21.64 17.75
C ARG A 18 -16.85 21.47 16.31
N LEU A 19 -15.57 21.16 16.10
CA LEU A 19 -14.99 20.95 14.77
C LEU A 19 -15.67 19.80 14.03
N ALA A 20 -15.89 18.66 14.69
CA ALA A 20 -16.61 17.49 14.15
C ALA A 20 -18.03 17.81 13.65
N LYS A 21 -18.73 18.74 14.29
CA LYS A 21 -20.06 19.21 13.86
C LYS A 21 -20.02 20.17 12.68
N THR A 22 -18.86 20.75 12.37
CA THR A 22 -18.68 21.76 11.31
C THR A 22 -17.94 21.26 10.07
N SER A 23 -17.14 20.20 10.17
CA SER A 23 -16.33 19.67 9.07
C SER A 23 -16.18 18.15 9.16
N THR A 24 -16.39 17.48 8.02
CA THR A 24 -16.24 16.03 7.86
C THR A 24 -14.85 15.51 8.20
N ASN A 25 -13.81 16.34 8.06
CA ASN A 25 -12.42 15.94 8.27
C ASN A 25 -12.15 15.45 9.70
N TYR A 26 -12.91 15.94 10.68
CA TYR A 26 -12.76 15.56 12.09
C TYR A 26 -13.66 14.40 12.52
N LYS A 27 -14.49 13.85 11.62
CA LYS A 27 -15.44 12.76 11.94
C LYS A 27 -14.73 11.50 12.44
N ALA A 28 -13.61 11.12 11.83
CA ALA A 28 -12.80 9.99 12.27
C ALA A 28 -12.15 10.22 13.65
N LEU A 29 -11.83 11.47 13.99
CA LEU A 29 -11.29 11.85 15.30
C LEU A 29 -12.39 11.81 16.37
N ASP A 30 -13.59 12.34 16.09
CA ASP A 30 -14.76 12.29 16.98
C ASP A 30 -15.21 10.84 17.27
N GLU A 31 -15.28 9.99 16.23
CA GLU A 31 -15.58 8.56 16.38
C GLU A 31 -14.53 7.78 17.19
N PHE A 32 -13.25 8.19 17.13
CA PHE A 32 -12.17 7.61 17.93
C PHE A 32 -12.25 8.05 19.40
N LEU A 33 -12.48 9.35 19.64
CA LEU A 33 -12.65 9.90 20.99
C LEU A 33 -13.89 9.32 21.70
N GLY A 34 -14.97 9.07 20.95
CA GLY A 34 -16.18 8.39 21.44
C GLY A 34 -15.96 6.96 21.92
N LYS A 35 -14.89 6.28 21.48
CA LYS A 35 -14.53 4.89 21.84
C LYS A 35 -13.52 4.79 22.99
N ALA A 36 -13.44 5.81 23.84
CA ALA A 36 -12.52 5.86 24.98
C ALA A 36 -12.63 4.66 25.94
N THR A 37 -13.79 4.00 26.02
CA THR A 37 -14.01 2.75 26.78
C THR A 37 -13.27 1.57 26.17
N ASP A 38 -13.46 1.36 24.87
CA ASP A 38 -12.90 0.24 24.09
C ASP A 38 -11.37 0.32 24.09
N HIS A 39 -10.86 1.55 24.06
CA HIS A 39 -9.44 1.87 24.18
C HIS A 39 -8.80 1.50 25.53
N SER A 40 -9.55 1.19 26.58
CA SER A 40 -9.01 0.74 27.88
C SER A 40 -8.74 -0.77 27.94
N SER A 41 -9.39 -1.57 27.09
CA SER A 41 -9.15 -3.02 26.96
C SER A 41 -8.03 -3.37 25.96
N GLN A 42 -7.56 -2.37 25.21
CA GLN A 42 -6.46 -2.51 24.24
C GLN A 42 -5.11 -2.20 24.90
N THR A 43 -4.01 -2.78 24.37
CA THR A 43 -2.62 -2.54 24.83
C THR A 43 -2.35 -1.04 25.07
N PRO A 44 -1.73 -0.64 26.19
CA PRO A 44 -1.57 0.79 26.52
C PRO A 44 -0.77 1.55 25.44
N ALA A 45 -1.02 2.85 25.34
CA ALA A 45 -0.17 3.73 24.52
C ALA A 45 1.22 3.79 25.16
N LYS A 46 2.27 3.66 24.35
CA LYS A 46 3.67 3.63 24.83
C LYS A 46 4.34 4.96 24.57
N PHE A 47 5.13 5.43 25.53
CA PHE A 47 5.82 6.70 25.47
C PHE A 47 7.32 6.48 25.61
N THR A 48 8.09 7.18 24.79
CA THR A 48 9.50 7.47 25.04
C THR A 48 9.67 8.98 25.02
N VAL A 49 10.08 9.56 26.14
CA VAL A 49 10.40 10.99 26.22
C VAL A 49 11.91 11.16 26.16
N VAL A 50 12.38 11.97 25.21
CA VAL A 50 13.80 12.24 24.99
C VAL A 50 14.10 13.65 25.50
N HIS A 51 14.95 13.75 26.50
CA HIS A 51 15.33 14.99 27.16
C HIS A 51 16.73 15.41 26.70
N ILE A 52 16.81 16.54 25.99
CA ILE A 52 18.06 17.14 25.55
C ILE A 52 18.37 18.34 26.46
N PRO A 53 19.44 18.28 27.27
CA PRO A 53 19.76 19.33 28.24
C PRO A 53 20.34 20.58 27.56
N SER A 54 20.07 21.75 28.14
CA SER A 54 20.59 23.05 27.65
C SER A 54 22.07 23.30 27.98
N GLY A 55 22.69 22.48 28.82
CA GLY A 55 24.11 22.61 29.20
C GLY A 55 25.08 21.91 28.24
N LEU A 56 26.38 22.08 28.52
CA LEU A 56 27.45 21.23 27.98
C LEU A 56 27.30 19.79 28.49
N PRO A 57 27.70 18.76 27.71
CA PRO A 57 27.49 17.37 28.07
C PRO A 57 28.40 16.92 29.24
N ILE A 58 27.79 16.76 30.42
CA ILE A 58 28.24 15.80 31.42
C ILE A 58 27.47 14.51 31.13
N SER A 59 28.17 13.42 30.80
CA SER A 59 27.54 12.18 30.33
C SER A 59 26.56 11.57 31.35
N PRO A 60 25.43 10.98 30.90
CA PRO A 60 24.98 10.85 29.51
C PRO A 60 24.34 12.15 28.97
N GLY A 61 24.68 12.52 27.74
CA GLY A 61 24.27 13.80 27.13
C GLY A 61 22.81 13.89 26.69
N ILE A 62 22.06 12.78 26.73
CA ILE A 62 20.61 12.70 26.49
C ILE A 62 20.03 11.72 27.51
N GLN A 63 18.84 12.01 28.02
CA GLN A 63 18.08 11.11 28.89
C GLN A 63 16.82 10.59 28.15
N PHE A 64 16.47 9.33 28.40
CA PHE A 64 15.39 8.61 27.73
C PHE A 64 14.48 7.94 28.76
N ASP A 65 13.32 8.54 29.00
CA ASP A 65 12.34 8.05 29.96
C ASP A 65 11.23 7.29 29.21
N GLN A 66 10.96 6.06 29.65
CA GLN A 66 9.98 5.17 29.00
C GLN A 66 8.88 4.75 29.97
N PHE A 67 7.63 4.88 29.53
CA PHE A 67 6.45 4.46 30.29
C PHE A 67 5.29 4.08 29.39
N GLU A 68 4.31 3.38 29.95
CA GLU A 68 3.08 3.00 29.26
C GLU A 68 1.86 3.60 29.98
N GLY A 69 0.86 4.02 29.20
CA GLY A 69 -0.37 4.63 29.72
C GLY A 69 -0.25 6.13 30.03
N THR A 70 -1.39 6.73 30.35
CA THR A 70 -1.60 8.19 30.43
C THR A 70 -1.42 8.79 31.82
N ALA A 71 -1.36 7.97 32.87
CA ALA A 71 -1.14 8.45 34.24
C ALA A 71 0.24 9.12 34.39
N ASN A 72 1.29 8.43 33.96
CA ASN A 72 2.66 8.95 34.02
C ASN A 72 2.86 10.13 33.05
N LEU A 73 2.11 10.19 31.94
CA LEU A 73 2.16 11.33 31.01
C LEU A 73 1.76 12.64 31.68
N ALA A 74 0.73 12.64 32.55
CA ALA A 74 0.31 13.84 33.26
C ALA A 74 1.42 14.35 34.20
N GLN A 75 2.01 13.46 34.99
CA GLN A 75 3.14 13.75 35.87
C GLN A 75 4.36 14.26 35.09
N GLU A 76 4.65 13.69 33.92
CA GLU A 76 5.77 14.12 33.09
C GLU A 76 5.57 15.54 32.51
N LEU A 77 4.34 15.87 32.15
CA LEU A 77 3.98 17.20 31.67
C LEU A 77 3.93 18.26 32.79
N GLU A 78 3.96 17.85 34.06
CA GLU A 78 4.14 18.74 35.22
C GLU A 78 5.64 19.04 35.52
N GLN A 79 6.59 18.25 34.99
CA GLN A 79 8.02 18.51 35.19
C GLN A 79 8.43 19.88 34.60
N PRO A 80 8.98 20.82 35.38
CA PRO A 80 9.25 22.18 34.93
C PRO A 80 10.24 22.22 33.76
N GLU A 81 9.90 22.94 32.69
CA GLU A 81 10.78 23.09 31.53
C GLU A 81 12.02 23.93 31.89
N GLY A 82 13.20 23.38 31.62
CA GLY A 82 14.45 24.12 31.74
C GLY A 82 14.55 25.15 30.62
N LYS A 83 15.06 26.35 30.92
CA LYS A 83 15.37 27.34 29.88
C LYS A 83 16.32 26.70 28.86
N GLU A 84 15.94 26.82 27.58
CA GLU A 84 16.64 26.23 26.43
C GLU A 84 16.68 24.69 26.36
N SER A 85 16.01 23.96 27.28
CA SER A 85 15.90 22.50 27.16
C SER A 85 15.01 22.10 25.98
N CYS A 86 15.29 20.96 25.34
CA CYS A 86 14.42 20.40 24.31
C CYS A 86 13.82 19.06 24.76
N ARG A 87 12.55 18.82 24.44
CA ARG A 87 11.82 17.59 24.81
C ARG A 87 11.12 16.99 23.59
N LEU A 88 11.28 15.68 23.38
CA LEU A 88 10.60 14.94 22.30
C LEU A 88 9.74 13.81 22.88
N PHE A 89 8.44 13.86 22.66
CA PHE A 89 7.50 12.80 23.01
C PHE A 89 7.29 11.88 21.81
N ILE A 90 7.89 10.69 21.82
CA ILE A 90 7.62 9.62 20.84
C ILE A 90 6.49 8.76 21.41
N VAL A 91 5.33 8.77 20.74
CA VAL A 91 4.09 8.13 21.20
C VAL A 91 3.67 7.05 20.22
N GLU A 92 3.59 5.81 20.69
CA GLU A 92 3.14 4.66 19.91
C GLU A 92 1.74 4.22 20.36
N ASN A 93 0.89 3.85 19.40
CA ASN A 93 -0.47 3.35 19.65
C ASN A 93 -1.36 4.33 20.45
N VAL A 94 -1.28 5.62 20.09
CA VAL A 94 -1.92 6.75 20.77
C VAL A 94 -3.41 6.51 21.09
N CYS A 95 -3.86 6.96 22.27
CA CYS A 95 -5.23 6.77 22.76
C CYS A 95 -5.99 8.10 22.93
N ALA A 96 -7.32 8.04 22.98
CA ALA A 96 -8.19 9.21 23.14
C ALA A 96 -7.83 10.12 24.35
N GLN A 97 -7.36 9.54 25.46
CA GLN A 97 -6.88 10.32 26.61
C GLN A 97 -5.57 11.06 26.31
N ALA A 98 -4.60 10.40 25.66
CA ALA A 98 -3.34 11.02 25.28
C ALA A 98 -3.53 12.17 24.27
N ILE A 99 -4.47 12.03 23.34
CA ILE A 99 -4.86 13.10 22.40
C ILE A 99 -5.32 14.34 23.17
N ASN A 100 -6.23 14.18 24.14
CA ASN A 100 -6.71 15.31 24.94
C ASN A 100 -5.60 15.93 25.80
N ILE A 101 -4.79 15.11 26.49
CA ILE A 101 -3.71 15.58 27.35
C ILE A 101 -2.64 16.38 26.56
N LEU A 102 -2.16 15.82 25.44
CA LEU A 102 -1.14 16.48 24.61
C LEU A 102 -1.71 17.71 23.89
N GLY A 103 -2.93 17.60 23.35
CA GLY A 103 -3.60 18.69 22.66
C GLY A 103 -3.87 19.89 23.57
N GLU A 104 -4.38 19.66 24.78
CA GLU A 104 -4.68 20.73 25.75
C GLU A 104 -3.41 21.34 26.36
N LYS A 105 -2.39 20.52 26.64
CA LYS A 105 -1.11 21.00 27.22
C LYS A 105 -0.31 21.88 26.26
N PHE A 106 -0.31 21.55 24.97
CA PHE A 106 0.57 22.16 23.99
C PHE A 106 -0.11 23.07 22.97
N ASP A 107 -1.45 23.08 22.91
CA ASP A 107 -2.28 23.79 21.92
C ASP A 107 -1.97 23.31 20.48
N ILE A 108 -2.09 21.99 20.27
CA ILE A 108 -1.83 21.31 18.98
C ILE A 108 -3.08 21.40 18.10
N ASP A 109 -2.94 21.75 16.82
CA ASP A 109 -4.05 21.74 15.86
C ASP A 109 -4.72 20.35 15.81
N PRO A 110 -6.03 20.23 16.07
CA PRO A 110 -6.80 18.99 15.90
C PRO A 110 -6.60 18.24 14.58
N GLN A 111 -6.23 18.92 13.49
CA GLN A 111 -5.96 18.29 12.20
C GLN A 111 -4.73 17.37 12.26
N PHE A 112 -3.77 17.60 13.16
CA PHE A 112 -2.64 16.69 13.44
C PHE A 112 -3.13 15.29 13.81
N PHE A 113 -4.08 15.21 14.76
CA PHE A 113 -4.65 13.96 15.22
C PHE A 113 -5.62 13.37 14.18
N ALA A 114 -6.43 14.20 13.52
CA ALA A 114 -7.35 13.74 12.47
C ALA A 114 -6.61 13.11 11.27
N ASP A 115 -5.53 13.76 10.79
CA ASP A 115 -4.69 13.21 9.72
C ASP A 115 -3.97 11.94 10.15
N HIS A 116 -3.54 11.83 11.41
CA HIS A 116 -2.91 10.61 11.92
C HIS A 116 -3.89 9.44 11.97
N LEU A 117 -5.09 9.64 12.51
CA LEU A 117 -6.12 8.61 12.63
C LEU A 117 -6.74 8.17 11.29
N ASN A 118 -6.59 8.97 10.22
CA ASN A 118 -7.18 8.71 8.91
C ASN A 118 -6.69 7.37 8.31
N ASN A 119 -7.60 6.38 8.24
CA ASN A 119 -7.31 5.01 7.80
C ASN A 119 -7.70 4.74 6.33
N GLU A 120 -8.13 5.75 5.57
CA GLU A 120 -8.71 5.60 4.24
C GLU A 120 -7.81 4.81 3.23
N PRO A 121 -8.37 3.85 2.46
CA PRO A 121 -7.58 2.95 1.61
C PRO A 121 -6.99 3.67 0.39
N TRP A 122 -5.66 3.85 0.39
CA TRP A 122 -4.93 4.67 -0.58
C TRP A 122 -5.26 4.38 -2.06
N TYR A 123 -5.53 3.12 -2.42
CA TYR A 123 -5.74 2.67 -3.81
C TYR A 123 -7.21 2.55 -4.25
N ARG A 124 -8.17 2.80 -3.35
CA ARG A 124 -9.62 2.75 -3.62
C ARG A 124 -10.22 4.01 -3.02
N ILE A 125 -10.39 5.04 -3.84
CA ILE A 125 -11.01 6.31 -3.42
C ILE A 125 -12.52 6.04 -3.33
N ALA A 126 -13.07 6.10 -2.10
CA ALA A 126 -14.49 5.96 -1.84
C ALA A 126 -15.06 7.31 -1.38
N ASN A 127 -14.57 7.83 -0.25
CA ASN A 127 -14.84 9.20 0.14
C ASN A 127 -13.78 10.13 -0.46
N VAL A 128 -14.23 11.07 -1.30
CA VAL A 128 -13.34 12.09 -1.91
C VAL A 128 -13.10 13.25 -0.93
N ALA A 129 -14.12 13.64 -0.16
CA ALA A 129 -14.05 14.82 0.72
C ALA A 129 -13.00 14.66 1.82
N GLU A 130 -12.96 13.49 2.47
CA GLU A 130 -11.98 13.10 3.50
C GLU A 130 -10.54 12.91 2.97
N ARG A 131 -10.28 13.22 1.70
CA ARG A 131 -8.98 13.10 1.03
C ARG A 131 -8.52 14.33 0.27
N ILE A 132 -9.29 15.42 0.27
CA ILE A 132 -8.87 16.68 -0.38
C ILE A 132 -7.69 17.25 0.41
N PRO A 133 -6.47 17.33 -0.17
CA PRO A 133 -5.33 17.89 0.54
C PRO A 133 -5.48 19.39 0.69
N ALA A 134 -4.92 19.95 1.77
CA ALA A 134 -4.70 21.39 1.86
C ALA A 134 -3.83 21.87 0.67
N LEU A 135 -4.12 23.06 0.14
CA LEU A 135 -3.27 23.64 -0.91
C LEU A 135 -1.86 23.90 -0.36
N PRO A 136 -0.78 23.79 -1.18
CA PRO A 136 0.59 24.02 -0.71
C PRO A 136 0.85 25.41 -0.11
N SER A 137 -0.01 26.40 -0.36
CA SER A 137 0.01 27.70 0.31
C SER A 137 -0.46 27.63 1.76
N THR A 138 -1.47 26.81 2.06
CA THR A 138 -2.03 26.57 3.40
C THR A 138 -1.21 25.53 4.16
N GLN A 139 -0.79 24.45 3.50
CA GLN A 139 -0.02 23.37 4.15
C GLN A 139 1.32 23.87 4.73
N LYS A 140 1.90 24.94 4.17
CA LYS A 140 3.12 25.62 4.66
C LYS A 140 2.91 26.42 5.95
N SER A 141 1.67 26.73 6.33
CA SER A 141 1.34 27.36 7.61
C SER A 141 0.87 26.39 8.69
N HIS A 142 0.81 25.08 8.39
CA HIS A 142 0.60 24.05 9.41
C HIS A 142 1.87 23.90 10.25
N ASP A 143 1.72 23.55 11.52
CA ASP A 143 2.80 23.29 12.49
C ASP A 143 3.14 21.79 12.63
N PHE A 144 2.57 20.95 11.78
CA PHE A 144 2.85 19.52 11.69
C PHE A 144 3.13 19.06 10.25
N LEU A 145 3.81 17.93 10.11
CA LEU A 145 3.90 17.18 8.86
C LEU A 145 3.47 15.72 9.06
N GLN A 146 3.22 15.04 7.95
CA GLN A 146 2.94 13.62 7.93
C GLN A 146 3.78 12.91 6.87
N LEU A 147 4.37 11.78 7.28
CA LEU A 147 5.02 10.79 6.43
C LEU A 147 4.17 9.53 6.40
N ARG A 148 4.04 8.92 5.22
CA ARG A 148 3.22 7.72 4.97
C ARG A 148 4.08 6.73 4.22
N TYR A 149 4.10 5.47 4.67
CA TYR A 149 4.94 4.44 4.06
C TYR A 149 4.34 3.04 4.17
N ILE A 150 4.90 2.11 3.42
CA ILE A 150 4.60 0.69 3.57
C ILE A 150 5.68 0.05 4.43
N GLU A 151 5.32 -0.53 5.59
CA GLU A 151 6.18 -1.45 6.34
C GLU A 151 5.91 -2.88 5.81
N PRO A 152 6.85 -3.50 5.08
CA PRO A 152 6.65 -4.80 4.43
C PRO A 152 7.16 -5.93 5.32
N ARG A 153 6.29 -6.88 5.69
CA ARG A 153 6.65 -8.03 6.54
C ARG A 153 6.18 -9.35 5.94
N GLN A 154 7.03 -10.37 5.96
CA GLN A 154 6.68 -11.70 5.44
C GLN A 154 5.68 -12.41 6.36
N VAL A 155 4.93 -13.35 5.78
CA VAL A 155 4.07 -14.28 6.52
C VAL A 155 4.27 -15.71 6.06
N SER A 156 4.22 -16.66 7.00
CA SER A 156 4.48 -18.08 6.79
C SER A 156 3.51 -18.95 7.57
N ASN A 157 3.22 -20.16 7.07
CA ASN A 157 2.50 -21.20 7.83
C ASN A 157 3.44 -22.02 8.74
N HIS A 158 4.76 -21.84 8.60
CA HIS A 158 5.80 -22.55 9.34
C HIS A 158 6.50 -21.56 10.30
N PRO A 159 6.46 -21.79 11.63
CA PRO A 159 7.09 -20.88 12.60
C PRO A 159 8.62 -20.90 12.49
N ASP A 160 9.19 -22.08 12.22
CA ASP A 160 10.65 -22.37 12.20
C ASP A 160 11.44 -21.53 11.18
N LEU A 161 10.77 -20.85 10.25
CA LEU A 161 11.39 -19.94 9.28
C LEU A 161 11.75 -18.56 9.86
N PHE A 162 11.28 -18.23 11.07
CA PHE A 162 11.57 -16.94 11.72
C PHE A 162 12.37 -17.15 13.02
N HIS A 163 13.60 -16.64 13.08
CA HIS A 163 14.41 -16.70 14.30
C HIS A 163 14.00 -15.60 15.30
N GLY A 164 13.45 -16.00 16.45
CA GLY A 164 13.12 -15.09 17.55
C GLY A 164 12.13 -15.71 18.55
N ASN A 165 11.84 -15.01 19.65
CA ASN A 165 10.79 -15.44 20.58
C ASN A 165 9.41 -15.25 19.94
N HIS A 166 8.74 -16.35 19.57
CA HIS A 166 7.39 -16.33 19.00
C HIS A 166 6.32 -16.03 20.06
N PRO A 167 5.32 -15.21 19.70
CA PRO A 167 3.94 -15.47 20.11
C PRO A 167 2.97 -15.55 18.90
N PHE A 168 1.66 -15.63 19.21
CA PHE A 168 0.49 -15.45 18.33
C PHE A 168 0.09 -16.66 17.43
N VAL A 169 -1.06 -17.31 17.73
CA VAL A 169 -1.60 -18.54 17.06
C VAL A 169 -3.15 -18.48 16.85
N VAL A 170 -3.70 -18.85 15.66
CA VAL A 170 -5.17 -18.96 15.36
C VAL A 170 -5.56 -20.43 15.12
N HIS A 171 -6.85 -20.67 14.91
CA HIS A 171 -7.32 -21.73 14.03
C HIS A 171 -7.68 -21.24 12.61
N LYS A 172 -7.63 -22.15 11.64
CA LYS A 172 -7.81 -21.85 10.20
C LYS A 172 -9.29 -21.78 9.84
N GLU A 173 -9.94 -20.71 10.23
CA GLU A 173 -11.32 -20.38 9.85
C GLU A 173 -11.31 -19.71 8.45
N ASN A 174 -12.14 -20.08 7.46
CA ASN A 174 -13.46 -20.74 7.54
C ASN A 174 -14.43 -20.01 8.48
N ALA A 175 -14.33 -18.69 8.55
CA ALA A 175 -15.44 -17.86 8.96
C ALA A 175 -16.55 -18.01 7.91
N ASP A 176 -17.79 -18.25 8.36
CA ASP A 176 -18.94 -18.32 7.45
C ASP A 176 -19.02 -17.05 6.61
N ILE A 177 -19.07 -17.24 5.30
CA ILE A 177 -19.18 -16.16 4.32
C ILE A 177 -20.58 -15.57 4.48
N PRO A 178 -20.76 -14.28 4.85
CA PRO A 178 -22.04 -13.62 4.63
C PRO A 178 -22.30 -13.63 3.13
N ASP A 179 -23.52 -13.96 2.68
CA ASP A 179 -23.91 -14.15 1.28
C ASP A 179 -23.90 -12.86 0.42
N ASP A 180 -22.77 -12.16 0.42
CA ASP A 180 -22.45 -10.93 -0.28
C ASP A 180 -21.10 -11.11 -0.99
N GLU A 181 -21.17 -11.44 -2.28
CA GLU A 181 -20.00 -11.73 -3.12
C GLU A 181 -18.99 -10.57 -3.16
N SER A 182 -19.42 -9.34 -2.83
CA SER A 182 -18.52 -8.18 -2.76
C SER A 182 -17.45 -8.32 -1.67
N VAL A 183 -17.78 -8.97 -0.55
CA VAL A 183 -16.88 -9.14 0.61
C VAL A 183 -15.88 -10.28 0.37
N ALA A 184 -16.35 -11.38 -0.24
CA ALA A 184 -15.51 -12.55 -0.58
C ALA A 184 -14.39 -12.23 -1.60
N SER A 185 -14.58 -11.17 -2.39
CA SER A 185 -13.56 -10.57 -3.26
C SER A 185 -12.49 -9.81 -2.46
N ASP A 186 -12.91 -8.85 -1.62
CA ASP A 186 -12.01 -7.96 -0.88
C ASP A 186 -11.11 -8.72 0.11
N ALA A 187 -11.62 -9.77 0.76
CA ALA A 187 -10.91 -10.58 1.77
C ALA A 187 -9.64 -11.29 1.25
N LYS A 188 -9.49 -11.45 -0.07
CA LYS A 188 -8.27 -12.03 -0.67
C LYS A 188 -7.13 -11.01 -0.84
N SER A 189 -7.42 -9.72 -0.69
CA SER A 189 -6.52 -8.62 -1.08
C SER A 189 -5.85 -7.88 0.09
N PHE A 190 -6.37 -8.01 1.32
CA PHE A 190 -5.79 -7.41 2.53
C PHE A 190 -6.05 -8.27 3.77
N MET A 191 -5.30 -8.03 4.83
CA MET A 191 -5.54 -8.57 6.18
C MET A 191 -5.81 -7.41 7.16
N LYS A 192 -6.62 -7.69 8.19
CA LYS A 192 -6.81 -6.81 9.34
C LYS A 192 -5.73 -7.08 10.40
N PRO A 193 -5.34 -6.09 11.22
CA PRO A 193 -4.49 -6.31 12.38
C PRO A 193 -5.27 -6.91 13.57
N ASP A 194 -4.57 -7.31 14.63
CA ASP A 194 -5.19 -7.63 15.92
C ASP A 194 -5.69 -6.35 16.61
N GLU A 195 -7.01 -6.15 16.58
CA GLU A 195 -7.69 -5.01 17.19
C GLU A 195 -7.59 -4.98 18.73
N THR A 196 -7.02 -5.99 19.41
CA THR A 196 -6.65 -5.89 20.84
C THR A 196 -5.30 -5.18 21.06
N THR A 197 -4.44 -5.17 20.05
CA THR A 197 -3.05 -4.66 20.14
C THR A 197 -2.82 -3.32 19.43
N THR A 198 -3.74 -2.89 18.56
CA THR A 198 -3.73 -1.56 17.94
C THR A 198 -5.07 -0.85 18.07
N ARG A 199 -5.04 0.44 18.42
CA ARG A 199 -6.21 1.33 18.42
C ARG A 199 -6.61 1.78 17.02
N ILE A 200 -5.68 1.74 16.06
CA ILE A 200 -5.86 2.20 14.69
C ILE A 200 -5.73 0.98 13.76
N PRO A 201 -6.84 0.37 13.30
CA PRO A 201 -6.80 -0.90 12.56
C PRO A 201 -6.34 -0.72 11.10
N ARG A 202 -5.05 -0.42 10.90
CA ARG A 202 -4.40 -0.24 9.59
C ARG A 202 -4.49 -1.53 8.76
N LYS A 203 -5.43 -1.61 7.82
CA LYS A 203 -5.50 -2.72 6.85
C LYS A 203 -4.19 -2.86 6.07
N ALA A 204 -3.58 -4.05 6.10
CA ALA A 204 -2.36 -4.39 5.38
C ALA A 204 -2.68 -5.08 4.05
N GLY A 205 -2.20 -4.54 2.93
CA GLY A 205 -2.46 -5.13 1.61
C GLY A 205 -1.61 -6.38 1.40
N LYS A 206 -2.19 -7.47 0.91
CA LYS A 206 -1.42 -8.68 0.60
C LYS A 206 -0.68 -8.52 -0.74
N LEU A 207 0.51 -9.08 -0.82
CA LEU A 207 1.24 -9.38 -2.05
C LEU A 207 1.57 -10.88 -1.99
N THR A 208 0.85 -11.67 -2.77
CA THR A 208 1.12 -13.11 -2.92
C THR A 208 2.05 -13.26 -4.12
N PRO A 209 3.30 -13.70 -3.93
CA PRO A 209 4.29 -13.78 -5.00
C PRO A 209 4.02 -14.94 -5.95
N ARG A 210 4.61 -14.86 -7.15
CA ARG A 210 4.51 -15.93 -8.16
C ARG A 210 5.56 -17.01 -7.94
N VAL A 211 5.13 -18.27 -7.97
CA VAL A 211 6.01 -19.46 -7.94
C VAL A 211 6.96 -19.42 -9.14
N ARG A 212 8.24 -19.75 -8.93
CA ARG A 212 9.27 -19.71 -9.98
C ARG A 212 10.09 -21.00 -9.96
N LYS A 213 10.00 -21.81 -11.02
CA LYS A 213 10.62 -23.16 -11.11
C LYS A 213 10.27 -24.09 -9.93
N GLY A 214 9.03 -24.07 -9.46
CA GLY A 214 8.61 -24.84 -8.30
C GLY A 214 9.15 -24.35 -6.95
N ARG A 215 9.96 -23.28 -6.91
CA ARG A 215 10.21 -22.53 -5.67
C ARG A 215 9.03 -21.60 -5.42
N GLU A 216 8.29 -21.88 -4.35
CA GLU A 216 7.35 -20.94 -3.76
C GLU A 216 8.11 -19.82 -3.02
N PHE A 217 7.41 -18.72 -2.74
CA PHE A 217 7.92 -17.61 -1.96
C PHE A 217 6.87 -17.18 -0.93
N GLU A 218 7.35 -16.66 0.18
CA GLU A 218 6.58 -16.22 1.33
C GLU A 218 5.70 -15.02 0.93
N PRO A 219 4.37 -15.04 1.18
CA PRO A 219 3.53 -13.88 0.97
C PRO A 219 3.96 -12.70 1.84
N LEU A 220 3.78 -11.49 1.33
CA LEU A 220 4.18 -10.26 1.98
C LEU A 220 2.94 -9.45 2.39
N LEU A 221 2.94 -8.95 3.63
CA LEU A 221 1.99 -7.95 4.10
C LEU A 221 2.58 -6.56 3.89
N CYS A 222 1.97 -5.80 2.99
CA CYS A 222 2.22 -4.39 2.78
C CYS A 222 1.36 -3.58 3.76
N THR A 223 1.82 -3.49 5.01
CA THR A 223 1.13 -2.74 6.07
C THR A 223 1.23 -1.23 5.78
N ARG A 224 0.21 -0.44 6.12
CA ARG A 224 0.18 1.01 5.84
C ARG A 224 0.46 1.77 7.13
N GLN A 225 1.68 2.26 7.27
CA GLN A 225 2.12 2.97 8.46
C GLN A 225 2.17 4.49 8.21
N VAL A 226 1.92 5.24 9.28
CA VAL A 226 1.87 6.70 9.30
C VAL A 226 2.72 7.20 10.46
N ILE A 227 3.60 8.17 10.16
CA ILE A 227 4.31 8.96 11.16
C ILE A 227 3.80 10.38 11.05
N THR A 228 3.39 10.99 12.15
CA THR A 228 2.91 12.39 12.15
C THR A 228 3.70 13.15 13.20
N VAL A 229 4.33 14.25 12.78
CA VAL A 229 5.32 14.98 13.60
C VAL A 229 4.93 16.45 13.73
N TRP A 230 5.01 16.95 14.95
CA TRP A 230 4.71 18.33 15.32
C TRP A 230 5.84 18.88 16.20
N PHE A 231 6.17 20.18 16.06
CA PHE A 231 7.17 20.87 16.88
C PHE A 231 6.75 22.32 17.17
N LYS A 232 6.97 22.76 18.41
CA LYS A 232 6.77 24.14 18.88
C LYS A 232 8.06 24.66 19.52
N LYS A 233 8.37 25.93 19.28
CA LYS A 233 9.50 26.62 19.94
C LYS A 233 9.15 26.88 21.40
N THR A 234 10.11 26.67 22.30
CA THR A 234 9.96 27.00 23.72
C THR A 234 9.82 28.51 23.90
N GLU A 235 8.91 28.94 24.77
CA GLU A 235 8.51 30.35 24.89
C GLU A 235 9.66 31.28 25.36
N GLY A 236 9.46 32.58 25.21
CA GLY A 236 10.42 33.61 25.64
C GLY A 236 11.64 33.81 24.73
N GLY A 237 11.64 33.26 23.52
CA GLY A 237 12.72 33.46 22.53
C GLY A 237 13.98 32.62 22.79
N SER A 238 13.88 31.61 23.67
CA SER A 238 14.93 30.62 23.89
C SER A 238 15.14 29.74 22.65
N LYS A 239 16.32 29.10 22.50
CA LYS A 239 16.61 28.23 21.35
C LYS A 239 15.82 26.90 21.34
N GLY A 240 15.29 26.50 22.49
CA GLY A 240 14.71 25.17 22.72
C GLY A 240 13.41 24.91 21.96
N TRP A 241 13.02 23.65 21.91
CA TRP A 241 11.78 23.20 21.29
C TRP A 241 11.16 22.00 22.03
N THR A 242 9.84 21.89 21.92
CA THR A 242 9.07 20.70 22.35
C THR A 242 8.42 20.07 21.13
N GLY A 243 8.54 18.75 20.99
CA GLY A 243 8.08 18.00 19.82
C GLY A 243 7.28 16.76 20.18
N VAL A 244 6.36 16.36 19.29
CA VAL A 244 5.53 15.16 19.41
C VAL A 244 5.61 14.36 18.10
N ILE A 245 5.94 13.08 18.19
CA ILE A 245 5.93 12.12 17.09
C ILE A 245 4.89 11.05 17.41
N LEU A 246 3.85 10.92 16.59
CA LEU A 246 2.88 9.83 16.65
C LEU A 246 3.31 8.70 15.70
N LEU A 247 3.33 7.47 16.22
CA LEU A 247 3.67 6.23 15.51
C LEU A 247 2.52 5.22 15.59
N ASP A 248 2.21 4.60 14.44
CA ASP A 248 1.49 3.33 14.43
C ASP A 248 2.33 2.22 15.09
N PRO A 249 1.73 1.31 15.88
CA PRO A 249 2.43 0.15 16.40
C PRO A 249 2.81 -0.84 15.28
N PRO A 250 3.76 -1.75 15.53
CA PRO A 250 4.07 -2.86 14.62
C PRO A 250 2.82 -3.67 14.28
N PHE A 251 2.60 -3.97 12.99
CA PHE A 251 1.45 -4.76 12.59
C PHE A 251 1.48 -6.17 13.20
N THR A 252 0.41 -6.51 13.92
CA THR A 252 0.15 -7.82 14.50
C THR A 252 -0.94 -8.51 13.69
N LEU A 253 -0.82 -9.81 13.45
CA LEU A 253 -1.97 -10.59 13.02
C LEU A 253 -2.86 -10.86 14.25
N PRO A 254 -4.21 -10.86 14.10
CA PRO A 254 -5.08 -11.54 15.07
C PRO A 254 -4.51 -12.94 15.32
N PRO A 255 -4.50 -13.43 16.58
CA PRO A 255 -3.59 -14.49 17.04
C PRO A 255 -3.44 -15.57 15.97
N GLY A 256 -2.25 -15.79 15.39
CA GLY A 256 -2.06 -16.29 14.00
C GLY A 256 -1.53 -17.71 13.74
N ASN A 257 -2.34 -18.62 13.17
CA ASN A 257 -1.90 -19.90 12.55
C ASN A 257 -1.06 -19.65 11.28
N ILE A 258 -1.03 -18.39 10.85
CA ILE A 258 -0.08 -17.77 9.94
C ILE A 258 0.80 -16.90 10.83
N TYR A 259 2.09 -17.20 10.88
CA TYR A 259 3.09 -16.42 11.61
C TYR A 259 3.51 -15.22 10.76
N CYS A 260 3.77 -14.08 11.39
CA CYS A 260 4.34 -12.91 10.74
C CYS A 260 5.78 -12.70 11.20
N GLU A 261 6.66 -12.43 10.24
CA GLU A 261 8.03 -11.97 10.48
C GLU A 261 8.03 -10.82 11.51
N PRO A 262 8.96 -10.77 12.48
CA PRO A 262 9.12 -9.62 13.37
C PRO A 262 9.30 -8.30 12.60
N ALA A 263 9.11 -7.16 13.27
CA ALA A 263 9.37 -5.86 12.65
C ALA A 263 10.87 -5.69 12.36
N GLY A 264 11.26 -5.90 11.10
CA GLY A 264 12.67 -5.95 10.65
C GLY A 264 13.29 -4.56 10.48
N HIS A 265 13.69 -3.93 11.57
CA HIS A 265 14.36 -2.64 11.55
C HIS A 265 15.79 -2.74 10.97
N ARG A 266 16.12 -1.86 10.04
CA ARG A 266 17.48 -1.73 9.49
C ARG A 266 18.21 -0.65 10.26
N SER A 267 19.40 -0.95 10.78
CA SER A 267 20.29 0.09 11.31
C SER A 267 20.77 1.00 10.17
N PHE A 268 20.72 2.31 10.41
CA PHE A 268 21.26 3.35 9.52
C PHE A 268 22.64 3.85 9.95
N ASN A 269 23.17 3.28 11.03
CA ASN A 269 24.39 3.73 11.66
C ASN A 269 25.63 3.13 10.98
N ARG A 270 26.81 3.48 11.49
CA ARG A 270 28.08 2.97 10.98
C ARG A 270 28.07 1.44 11.05
N ARG A 271 28.42 0.77 9.95
CA ARG A 271 28.60 -0.69 9.96
C ARG A 271 29.69 -1.05 10.96
N ALA A 272 29.39 -2.00 11.85
CA ALA A 272 30.32 -2.51 12.85
C ALA A 272 31.69 -2.83 12.23
N SER A 273 32.71 -2.28 12.84
CA SER A 273 34.12 -2.48 12.52
C SER A 273 34.69 -3.63 13.34
N LEU A 274 35.79 -4.22 12.88
CA LEU A 274 36.51 -5.27 13.62
C LEU A 274 37.16 -4.75 14.93
N LEU A 275 37.13 -3.43 15.14
CA LEU A 275 37.62 -2.73 16.34
C LEU A 275 36.50 -2.32 17.31
N ASP A 276 35.23 -2.48 16.91
CA ASP A 276 34.09 -2.11 17.75
C ASP A 276 33.77 -3.30 18.67
N GLU A 277 33.55 -3.07 19.97
CA GLU A 277 33.24 -4.16 20.91
C GLU A 277 31.84 -4.73 20.62
N ALA A 278 31.76 -6.06 20.51
CA ALA A 278 30.54 -6.76 20.11
C ALA A 278 29.57 -6.93 21.29
N GLU A 279 28.81 -5.89 21.60
CA GLU A 279 27.64 -6.00 22.48
C GLU A 279 26.50 -6.74 21.77
N ASP A 280 25.94 -7.77 22.43
CA ASP A 280 24.72 -8.48 22.00
C ASP A 280 23.48 -7.58 22.14
N THR A 281 23.39 -6.58 21.26
CA THR A 281 22.29 -5.62 21.21
C THR A 281 21.01 -6.29 20.73
N ILE A 282 20.00 -6.34 21.62
CA ILE A 282 18.69 -6.90 21.30
C ILE A 282 18.05 -6.06 20.18
N PRO A 283 17.60 -6.65 19.05
CA PRO A 283 17.02 -5.90 17.95
C PRO A 283 15.72 -5.21 18.41
N PRO A 284 15.48 -3.93 18.02
CA PRO A 284 14.31 -3.18 18.46
C PRO A 284 13.02 -3.84 17.95
N THR A 285 12.03 -3.96 18.83
CA THR A 285 10.77 -4.66 18.51
C THR A 285 9.76 -3.74 17.82
N SER A 286 9.96 -2.42 17.94
CA SER A 286 9.03 -1.39 17.50
C SER A 286 9.71 -0.21 16.81
N ASN A 287 8.96 0.52 15.98
CA ASN A 287 9.45 1.75 15.33
C ASN A 287 9.82 2.81 16.38
N ARG A 288 9.15 2.83 17.54
CA ARG A 288 9.48 3.65 18.71
C ARG A 288 10.86 3.33 19.28
N GLU A 289 11.16 2.05 19.51
CA GLU A 289 12.47 1.60 20.01
C GLU A 289 13.59 1.83 18.99
N ALA A 290 13.35 1.54 17.71
CA ALA A 290 14.32 1.75 16.65
C ALA A 290 14.69 3.24 16.52
N LEU A 291 13.70 4.15 16.54
CA LEU A 291 13.95 5.58 16.50
C LEU A 291 14.69 6.09 17.75
N ALA A 292 14.29 5.65 18.95
CA ALA A 292 14.97 6.04 20.19
C ALA A 292 16.43 5.55 20.24
N GLY A 293 16.69 4.31 19.84
CA GLY A 293 18.03 3.73 19.75
C GLY A 293 18.91 4.46 18.73
N HIS A 294 18.41 4.70 17.52
CA HIS A 294 19.13 5.45 16.49
C HIS A 294 19.47 6.88 16.94
N LEU A 295 18.53 7.60 17.57
CA LEU A 295 18.78 8.94 18.11
C LEU A 295 19.87 8.91 19.21
N ASN A 296 19.80 7.96 20.14
CA ASN A 296 20.80 7.80 21.20
C ASN A 296 22.21 7.56 20.64
N GLU A 297 22.34 6.59 19.72
CA GLU A 297 23.62 6.22 19.12
C GLU A 297 24.20 7.36 18.26
N ARG A 298 23.38 7.97 17.40
CA ARG A 298 23.78 9.04 16.48
C ARG A 298 24.34 10.25 17.22
N PHE A 299 23.69 10.68 18.30
CA PHE A 299 24.11 11.85 19.09
C PHE A 299 25.25 11.52 20.07
N SER A 300 25.29 10.32 20.65
CA SER A 300 26.43 9.88 21.47
C SER A 300 27.72 9.83 20.66
N ASN A 301 27.64 9.37 19.40
CA ASN A 301 28.77 9.36 18.47
C ASN A 301 29.13 10.75 17.91
N ASN A 302 28.22 11.74 17.95
CA ASN A 302 28.42 13.06 17.33
C ASN A 302 27.89 14.22 18.20
N PRO A 303 28.61 14.65 19.25
CA PRO A 303 28.18 15.76 20.11
C PRO A 303 27.92 17.09 19.37
N SER A 304 28.60 17.33 18.24
CA SER A 304 28.36 18.50 17.37
C SER A 304 26.97 18.49 16.72
N LEU A 305 26.44 17.31 16.37
CA LEU A 305 25.06 17.16 15.90
C LEU A 305 24.07 17.35 17.04
N LEU A 306 24.41 16.98 18.27
CA LEU A 306 23.55 17.20 19.44
C LEU A 306 23.39 18.70 19.77
N GLU A 307 24.48 19.47 19.77
CA GLU A 307 24.40 20.93 19.93
C GLU A 307 23.61 21.58 18.78
N SER A 308 23.76 21.09 17.55
CA SER A 308 22.97 21.57 16.40
C SER A 308 21.48 21.18 16.49
N ALA A 309 21.16 20.02 17.08
CA ALA A 309 19.78 19.59 17.30
C ALA A 309 19.05 20.42 18.36
N LYS A 310 19.76 21.10 19.28
CA LYS A 310 19.15 22.04 20.24
C LYS A 310 18.55 23.27 19.56
N SER A 311 19.19 23.79 18.49
CA SER A 311 18.68 24.95 17.74
C SER A 311 17.83 24.59 16.52
N ASP A 312 17.97 23.38 15.97
CA ASP A 312 17.29 22.94 14.76
C ASP A 312 16.68 21.54 14.95
N CYS A 313 15.35 21.47 15.06
CA CYS A 313 14.65 20.20 15.27
C CYS A 313 14.71 19.29 14.04
N PHE A 314 15.14 19.78 12.87
CA PHE A 314 15.28 18.96 11.66
C PHE A 314 16.30 17.82 11.82
N PHE A 315 17.32 17.97 12.70
CA PHE A 315 18.27 16.89 12.98
C PHE A 315 17.59 15.63 13.54
N ILE A 316 16.53 15.77 14.35
CA ILE A 316 15.72 14.66 14.88
C ILE A 316 15.00 13.91 13.75
N LEU A 317 14.51 14.66 12.75
CA LEU A 317 13.75 14.09 11.63
C LEU A 317 14.60 13.25 10.69
N GLY A 318 15.92 13.46 10.64
CA GLY A 318 16.81 12.67 9.78
C GLY A 318 16.63 11.15 9.93
N ASP A 319 16.48 10.67 11.16
CA ASP A 319 16.32 9.22 11.41
C ASP A 319 14.89 8.73 11.18
N VAL A 320 13.89 9.63 11.26
CA VAL A 320 12.51 9.37 10.79
C VAL A 320 12.48 9.25 9.25
N TYR A 321 13.16 10.15 8.55
CA TYR A 321 13.30 10.12 7.09
C TYR A 321 14.01 8.85 6.63
N ARG A 322 15.12 8.46 7.28
CA ARG A 322 15.84 7.19 7.00
C ARG A 322 14.98 5.94 7.23
N LEU A 323 14.20 5.90 8.33
CA LEU A 323 13.24 4.83 8.60
C LEU A 323 12.23 4.68 7.46
N VAL A 324 11.61 5.78 7.04
CA VAL A 324 10.66 5.82 5.91
C VAL A 324 11.33 5.44 4.58
N ALA A 325 12.51 5.99 4.31
CA ALA A 325 13.28 5.75 3.08
C ALA A 325 13.68 4.28 2.94
N SER A 326 14.19 3.66 4.00
CA SER A 326 14.61 2.26 3.97
C SER A 326 13.46 1.28 3.70
N ASN A 327 12.28 1.55 4.26
CA ASN A 327 11.07 0.79 3.99
C ASN A 327 10.64 0.92 2.52
N TRP A 328 10.77 2.12 1.94
CA TRP A 328 10.55 2.33 0.50
C TRP A 328 11.51 1.54 -0.39
N ILE A 329 12.78 1.37 -0.02
CA ILE A 329 13.71 0.48 -0.74
C ILE A 329 13.17 -0.96 -0.73
N VAL A 330 12.80 -1.48 0.45
CA VAL A 330 12.40 -2.88 0.61
C VAL A 330 11.15 -3.21 -0.22
N ILE A 331 10.10 -2.40 -0.17
CA ILE A 331 8.89 -2.65 -0.98
C ILE A 331 9.15 -2.49 -2.48
N ASN A 332 10.06 -1.60 -2.90
CA ASN A 332 10.42 -1.47 -4.32
C ASN A 332 11.15 -2.71 -4.84
N GLU A 333 12.08 -3.28 -4.06
CA GLU A 333 12.80 -4.49 -4.48
C GLU A 333 11.91 -5.75 -4.44
N TYR A 334 10.90 -5.82 -3.56
CA TYR A 334 9.85 -6.84 -3.66
C TYR A 334 9.02 -6.70 -4.95
N VAL A 335 8.64 -5.48 -5.37
CA VAL A 335 7.96 -5.28 -6.67
C VAL A 335 8.90 -5.65 -7.84
N ASN A 336 10.19 -5.32 -7.77
CA ASN A 336 11.17 -5.74 -8.77
C ASN A 336 11.31 -7.27 -8.88
N ARG A 337 11.17 -8.02 -7.77
CA ARG A 337 11.14 -9.49 -7.76
C ARG A 337 9.95 -10.05 -8.54
N GLU A 338 8.76 -9.46 -8.37
CA GLU A 338 7.56 -9.93 -9.08
C GLU A 338 7.63 -9.58 -10.58
N LEU A 339 8.06 -8.36 -10.93
CA LEU A 339 8.29 -7.98 -12.34
C LEU A 339 9.30 -8.91 -13.02
N ALA A 340 10.45 -9.17 -12.38
CA ALA A 340 11.45 -10.08 -12.90
C ALA A 340 10.97 -11.54 -12.98
N THR A 341 9.97 -11.93 -12.19
CA THR A 341 9.40 -13.28 -12.22
C THR A 341 8.38 -13.43 -13.34
N ILE A 342 7.54 -12.40 -13.59
CA ILE A 342 6.65 -12.35 -14.76
C ILE A 342 7.49 -12.35 -16.05
N GLU A 343 8.52 -11.51 -16.14
CA GLU A 343 9.45 -11.48 -17.29
C GLU A 343 10.13 -12.84 -17.50
N TYR A 344 10.59 -13.51 -16.44
CA TYR A 344 11.25 -14.81 -16.55
C TYR A 344 10.33 -15.91 -17.11
N ILE A 345 9.06 -15.93 -16.68
CA ILE A 345 8.06 -16.87 -17.19
C ILE A 345 7.83 -16.60 -18.69
N LEU A 346 7.63 -15.34 -19.07
CA LEU A 346 7.46 -14.92 -20.48
C LEU A 346 8.68 -15.21 -21.38
N GLU A 347 9.88 -15.41 -20.80
CA GLU A 347 11.13 -15.71 -21.52
C GLU A 347 11.42 -17.22 -21.67
N LYS A 348 10.67 -18.09 -20.97
CA LYS A 348 11.01 -19.53 -20.84
C LYS A 348 9.84 -20.49 -20.96
N GLU A 349 8.62 -20.03 -20.75
CA GLU A 349 7.41 -20.83 -20.73
C GLU A 349 6.43 -20.25 -21.77
N GLU A 350 5.54 -21.07 -22.34
CA GLU A 350 4.44 -20.59 -23.18
C GLU A 350 3.17 -20.52 -22.30
N PRO A 351 2.90 -19.39 -21.62
CA PRO A 351 1.74 -19.26 -20.73
C PRO A 351 0.43 -19.34 -21.53
N THR A 352 -0.63 -19.88 -20.90
CA THR A 352 -1.94 -19.92 -21.55
C THR A 352 -2.53 -18.51 -21.67
N PHE A 353 -3.51 -18.33 -22.55
CA PHE A 353 -4.26 -17.07 -22.67
C PHE A 353 -4.79 -16.57 -21.31
N ARG A 354 -5.29 -17.50 -20.48
CA ARG A 354 -5.81 -17.21 -19.14
C ARG A 354 -4.70 -16.76 -18.18
N ASP A 355 -3.49 -17.30 -18.29
CA ASP A 355 -2.35 -16.87 -17.49
C ASP A 355 -1.94 -15.44 -17.83
N LEU A 356 -1.86 -15.12 -19.13
CA LEU A 356 -1.57 -13.76 -19.63
C LEU A 356 -2.55 -12.72 -19.07
N GLU A 357 -3.85 -13.01 -19.02
CA GLU A 357 -4.83 -12.13 -18.36
C GLU A 357 -4.51 -11.88 -16.87
N ILE A 358 -4.17 -12.92 -16.11
CA ILE A 358 -3.93 -12.82 -14.68
C ILE A 358 -2.63 -12.05 -14.44
N TYR A 359 -1.60 -12.26 -15.27
CA TYR A 359 -0.34 -11.51 -15.20
C TYR A 359 -0.60 -10.02 -15.51
N LEU A 360 -1.50 -9.70 -16.44
CA LEU A 360 -1.87 -8.31 -16.78
C LEU A 360 -2.65 -7.64 -15.64
N LYS A 361 -3.56 -8.37 -14.99
CA LYS A 361 -4.29 -7.93 -13.80
C LYS A 361 -3.33 -7.63 -12.63
N ASP A 362 -2.28 -8.43 -12.44
CA ASP A 362 -1.22 -8.16 -11.45
C ASP A 362 -0.41 -6.90 -11.81
N LEU A 363 0.01 -6.74 -13.07
CA LEU A 363 0.77 -5.55 -13.50
C LEU A 363 -0.03 -4.25 -13.29
N TYR A 364 -1.35 -4.24 -13.51
CA TYR A 364 -2.20 -3.09 -13.18
C TYR A 364 -2.26 -2.81 -11.66
N ILE A 365 -2.21 -3.85 -10.81
CA ILE A 365 -2.11 -3.69 -9.36
C ILE A 365 -0.76 -3.09 -8.97
N TYR A 366 0.35 -3.60 -9.54
CA TYR A 366 1.69 -3.06 -9.29
C TYR A 366 1.81 -1.61 -9.77
N ARG A 367 1.34 -1.27 -10.97
CA ARG A 367 1.31 0.11 -11.47
C ARG A 367 0.61 1.05 -10.49
N ARG A 368 -0.63 0.74 -10.11
CA ARG A 368 -1.42 1.56 -9.17
C ARG A 368 -0.74 1.75 -7.81
N ARG A 369 -0.02 0.73 -7.31
CA ARG A 369 0.77 0.83 -6.08
C ARG A 369 2.01 1.72 -6.29
N VAL A 370 2.80 1.46 -7.33
CA VAL A 370 4.07 2.17 -7.65
C VAL A 370 3.84 3.66 -7.94
N THR A 371 2.78 4.03 -8.68
CA THR A 371 2.42 5.45 -8.87
C THR A 371 2.19 6.15 -7.53
N ARG A 372 1.42 5.54 -6.63
CA ARG A 372 1.16 6.11 -5.29
C ARG A 372 2.41 6.14 -4.41
N TYR A 373 3.31 5.17 -4.55
CA TYR A 373 4.61 5.20 -3.85
C TYR A 373 5.46 6.38 -4.32
N HIS A 374 5.53 6.62 -5.63
CA HIS A 374 6.25 7.75 -6.22
C HIS A 374 5.68 9.11 -5.73
N GLU A 375 4.37 9.25 -5.63
CA GLU A 375 3.71 10.44 -5.04
C GLU A 375 4.16 10.70 -3.60
N LEU A 376 4.13 9.68 -2.73
CA LEU A 376 4.49 9.80 -1.31
C LEU A 376 5.99 10.06 -1.11
N ILE A 377 6.85 9.42 -1.93
CA ILE A 377 8.30 9.66 -1.98
C ILE A 377 8.61 11.09 -2.43
N THR A 378 7.86 11.62 -3.40
CA THR A 378 8.00 13.01 -3.86
C THR A 378 7.62 14.00 -2.76
N GLN A 379 6.52 13.74 -2.04
CA GLN A 379 6.10 14.56 -0.89
C GLN A 379 7.13 14.54 0.26
N ALA A 380 7.71 13.39 0.57
CA ALA A 380 8.78 13.28 1.56
C ALA A 380 10.04 14.06 1.14
N LYS A 381 10.44 13.96 -0.14
CA LYS A 381 11.55 14.75 -0.70
C LYS A 381 11.35 16.25 -0.51
N GLU A 382 10.17 16.76 -0.87
CA GLU A 382 9.84 18.18 -0.74
C GLU A 382 9.90 18.66 0.73
N GLN A 383 9.53 17.81 1.69
CA GLN A 383 9.66 18.10 3.13
C GLN A 383 11.13 18.15 3.59
N CYS A 384 12.02 17.38 2.97
CA CYS A 384 13.48 17.52 3.18
C CYS A 384 13.98 18.86 2.61
N THR A 385 13.61 19.19 1.36
CA THR A 385 14.02 20.46 0.70
C THR A 385 13.59 21.71 1.49
N THR A 386 12.40 21.71 2.13
CA THR A 386 11.93 22.85 2.96
C THR A 386 12.47 22.86 4.40
N ARG A 387 13.19 21.80 4.80
CA ARG A 387 13.56 21.50 6.20
C ARG A 387 12.34 21.51 7.13
N GLY A 388 11.33 20.70 6.80
CA GLY A 388 10.08 20.62 7.54
C GLY A 388 9.22 21.88 7.46
N GLN A 389 8.41 22.15 8.50
CA GLN A 389 7.46 23.27 8.53
C GLN A 389 8.06 24.61 8.94
N VAL A 390 7.48 25.70 8.43
CA VAL A 390 8.02 27.07 8.55
C VAL A 390 8.04 27.56 10.01
N SER A 391 7.08 27.16 10.84
CA SER A 391 6.96 27.55 12.24
C SER A 391 8.07 26.99 13.15
N TRP A 392 8.71 25.88 12.76
CA TRP A 392 9.60 25.08 13.59
C TRP A 392 10.95 25.73 13.95
N SER A 393 11.63 25.17 14.96
CA SER A 393 12.99 25.60 15.33
C SER A 393 14.00 25.16 14.28
N ARG A 394 14.79 26.13 13.82
CA ARG A 394 15.73 26.03 12.71
C ARG A 394 16.86 27.03 12.94
N ASP A 395 18.11 26.59 12.81
CA ASP A 395 19.26 27.50 12.91
C ASP A 395 19.49 28.26 11.58
N GLN A 396 20.06 29.46 11.67
CA GLN A 396 20.29 30.36 10.54
C GLN A 396 21.48 29.91 9.70
N ILE A 397 21.22 28.98 8.78
CA ILE A 397 22.13 28.53 7.71
C ILE A 397 23.52 28.13 8.25
N SER A 398 23.54 27.32 9.31
CA SER A 398 24.71 26.50 9.62
C SER A 398 25.02 25.59 8.42
N PRO A 399 26.29 25.43 8.00
CA PRO A 399 26.65 24.54 6.89
C PRO A 399 26.24 23.09 7.19
N ILE A 400 26.34 22.66 8.46
CA ILE A 400 25.96 21.32 8.93
C ILE A 400 24.44 21.10 8.75
N SER A 401 23.61 22.12 8.98
CA SER A 401 22.16 22.04 8.75
C SER A 401 21.78 22.03 7.26
N LEU A 402 22.63 22.56 6.38
CA LEU A 402 22.42 22.51 4.93
C LEU A 402 22.86 21.15 4.37
N GLU A 403 24.05 20.69 4.76
CA GLU A 403 24.59 19.36 4.44
C GLU A 403 23.61 18.25 4.87
N HIS A 404 23.13 18.29 6.11
CA HIS A 404 22.15 17.29 6.57
C HIS A 404 20.83 17.33 5.80
N ALA A 405 20.36 18.51 5.36
CA ALA A 405 19.17 18.60 4.52
C ALA A 405 19.41 18.05 3.11
N GLN A 406 20.60 18.26 2.55
CA GLN A 406 21.03 17.72 1.26
C GLN A 406 21.19 16.20 1.30
N ASP A 407 21.71 15.61 2.39
CA ASP A 407 21.74 14.16 2.59
C ASP A 407 20.33 13.55 2.52
N MET A 408 19.39 14.11 3.28
CA MET A 408 18.01 13.60 3.35
C MET A 408 17.25 13.83 2.03
N GLU A 409 17.52 14.92 1.32
CA GLU A 409 17.01 15.11 -0.04
C GLU A 409 17.62 14.10 -1.04
N ALA A 410 18.92 13.80 -0.95
CA ALA A 410 19.61 12.86 -1.83
C ALA A 410 19.09 11.41 -1.68
N ASP A 411 18.83 10.96 -0.45
CA ASP A 411 18.18 9.66 -0.18
C ASP A 411 16.82 9.55 -0.90
N PHE A 412 15.99 10.60 -0.85
CA PHE A 412 14.70 10.61 -1.55
C PHE A 412 14.81 10.85 -3.06
N ILE A 413 15.84 11.52 -3.58
CA ILE A 413 16.13 11.57 -5.03
C ILE A 413 16.47 10.16 -5.55
N TYR A 414 17.36 9.45 -4.87
CA TYR A 414 17.73 8.07 -5.21
C TYR A 414 16.50 7.14 -5.22
N LEU A 415 15.61 7.27 -4.23
CA LEU A 415 14.32 6.57 -4.20
C LEU A 415 13.40 6.97 -5.35
N GLN A 416 13.29 8.27 -5.65
CA GLN A 416 12.44 8.77 -6.72
C GLN A 416 12.84 8.17 -8.07
N ASP A 417 14.14 8.12 -8.38
CA ASP A 417 14.68 7.49 -9.60
C ASP A 417 14.48 5.96 -9.62
N LYS A 418 14.74 5.27 -8.50
CA LYS A 418 14.50 3.83 -8.35
C LYS A 418 13.05 3.45 -8.64
N VAL A 419 12.10 4.12 -7.99
CA VAL A 419 10.66 3.85 -8.15
C VAL A 419 10.16 4.28 -9.54
N LEU A 420 10.71 5.36 -10.12
CA LEU A 420 10.40 5.77 -11.48
C LEU A 420 10.91 4.78 -12.54
N ALA A 421 12.07 4.15 -12.32
CA ALA A 421 12.56 3.07 -13.17
C ALA A 421 11.66 1.82 -13.08
N THR A 422 11.26 1.40 -11.87
CA THR A 422 10.31 0.31 -11.64
C THR A 422 8.94 0.61 -12.27
N SER A 423 8.46 1.86 -12.22
CA SER A 423 7.25 2.32 -12.89
C SER A 423 7.34 2.18 -14.41
N ARG A 424 8.39 2.72 -15.03
CA ARG A 424 8.65 2.63 -16.49
C ARG A 424 8.81 1.18 -16.98
N ARG A 425 9.34 0.29 -16.15
CA ARG A 425 9.41 -1.17 -16.41
C ARG A 425 8.03 -1.80 -16.38
N THR A 426 7.21 -1.45 -15.40
CA THR A 426 5.82 -1.96 -15.26
C THR A 426 4.98 -1.60 -16.47
N GLU A 427 5.02 -0.35 -16.95
CA GLU A 427 4.27 0.09 -18.14
C GLU A 427 4.70 -0.66 -19.41
N LYS A 428 6.01 -0.80 -19.66
CA LYS A 428 6.50 -1.58 -20.82
C LYS A 428 6.04 -3.05 -20.79
N ASN A 429 5.99 -3.64 -19.60
CA ASN A 429 5.49 -5.01 -19.44
C ASN A 429 3.98 -5.07 -19.67
N ILE A 430 3.20 -4.05 -19.27
CA ILE A 430 1.77 -3.92 -19.60
C ILE A 430 1.58 -3.85 -21.11
N ASP A 431 2.34 -3.02 -21.83
CA ASP A 431 2.25 -2.86 -23.29
C ASP A 431 2.52 -4.19 -24.02
N LEU A 432 3.63 -4.85 -23.70
CA LEU A 432 4.01 -6.16 -24.24
C LEU A 432 2.93 -7.20 -23.96
N LEU A 433 2.45 -7.27 -22.72
CA LEU A 433 1.52 -8.31 -22.29
C LEU A 433 0.11 -8.08 -22.85
N THR A 434 -0.31 -6.82 -23.02
CA THR A 434 -1.54 -6.47 -23.73
C THR A 434 -1.48 -6.93 -25.18
N ALA A 435 -0.34 -6.73 -25.87
CA ALA A 435 -0.16 -7.24 -27.23
C ALA A 435 -0.21 -8.78 -27.31
N LEU A 436 0.37 -9.48 -26.31
CA LEU A 436 0.29 -10.95 -26.23
C LEU A 436 -1.14 -11.45 -25.96
N VAL A 437 -1.90 -10.76 -25.10
CA VAL A 437 -3.33 -11.03 -24.87
C VAL A 437 -4.13 -10.86 -26.16
N SER A 438 -3.99 -9.75 -26.88
CA SER A 438 -4.70 -9.54 -28.15
C SER A 438 -4.33 -10.54 -29.26
N ILE A 439 -3.09 -11.05 -29.28
CA ILE A 439 -2.69 -12.16 -30.17
C ILE A 439 -3.36 -13.47 -29.73
N GLY A 440 -3.53 -13.70 -28.43
CA GLY A 440 -4.27 -14.84 -27.87
C GLY A 440 -5.76 -14.81 -28.23
N GLU A 441 -6.44 -13.68 -28.02
CA GLU A 441 -7.84 -13.47 -28.44
C GLU A 441 -8.00 -13.74 -29.95
N GLY A 442 -7.08 -13.21 -30.77
CA GLY A 442 -7.09 -13.44 -32.22
C GLY A 442 -6.92 -14.91 -32.63
N LYS A 443 -6.11 -15.69 -31.89
CA LYS A 443 -6.00 -17.15 -32.11
C LYS A 443 -7.27 -17.88 -31.68
N GLN A 444 -7.78 -17.61 -30.47
CA GLN A 444 -8.99 -18.25 -29.96
C GLN A 444 -10.19 -17.99 -30.88
N ALA A 445 -10.35 -16.75 -31.36
CA ALA A 445 -11.40 -16.40 -32.33
C ALA A 445 -11.27 -17.19 -33.66
N LEU A 446 -10.05 -17.51 -34.12
CA LEU A 446 -9.85 -18.35 -35.30
C LEU A 446 -10.23 -19.82 -35.03
N ASP A 447 -9.88 -20.37 -33.87
CA ASP A 447 -10.26 -21.73 -33.48
C ASP A 447 -11.78 -21.89 -33.27
N GLU A 448 -12.43 -20.89 -32.67
CA GLU A 448 -13.89 -20.80 -32.54
C GLU A 448 -14.57 -20.70 -33.93
N ASN A 449 -14.04 -19.86 -34.84
CA ASN A 449 -14.51 -19.81 -36.23
C ASN A 449 -14.33 -21.16 -36.95
N HIS A 450 -13.23 -21.89 -36.71
CA HIS A 450 -13.04 -23.22 -37.26
C HIS A 450 -13.99 -24.26 -36.65
N ALA A 451 -14.33 -24.17 -35.37
CA ALA A 451 -15.36 -25.01 -34.75
C ALA A 451 -16.74 -24.74 -35.35
N LEU A 452 -17.13 -23.47 -35.48
CA LEU A 452 -18.38 -23.04 -36.13
C LEU A 452 -18.44 -23.48 -37.60
N ALA A 453 -17.33 -23.39 -38.35
CA ALA A 453 -17.26 -23.88 -39.73
C ALA A 453 -17.48 -25.40 -39.83
N ARG A 454 -16.90 -26.19 -38.91
CA ARG A 454 -17.13 -27.66 -38.83
C ARG A 454 -18.59 -27.99 -38.53
N LEU A 455 -19.21 -27.29 -37.58
CA LEU A 455 -20.62 -27.46 -37.23
C LEU A 455 -21.55 -27.06 -38.38
N SER A 456 -21.28 -25.94 -39.04
CA SER A 456 -22.04 -25.46 -40.20
C SER A 456 -21.96 -26.43 -41.40
N LEU A 457 -20.77 -26.99 -41.67
CA LEU A 457 -20.59 -28.05 -42.68
C LEU A 457 -21.40 -29.30 -42.31
N LEU A 458 -21.37 -29.73 -41.05
CA LEU A 458 -22.11 -30.90 -40.57
C LEU A 458 -23.63 -30.69 -40.70
N ALA A 459 -24.14 -29.51 -40.34
CA ALA A 459 -25.55 -29.15 -40.53
C ALA A 459 -25.95 -29.09 -42.02
N THR A 460 -25.06 -28.55 -42.89
CA THR A 460 -25.24 -28.51 -44.35
C THR A 460 -25.34 -29.93 -44.94
N VAL A 461 -24.62 -30.90 -44.37
CA VAL A 461 -24.70 -32.32 -44.78
C VAL A 461 -25.94 -33.01 -44.24
N PHE A 462 -26.37 -32.75 -43.00
CA PHE A 462 -27.54 -33.46 -42.43
C PHE A 462 -28.91 -32.90 -42.86
N LEU A 463 -29.02 -31.60 -43.14
CA LEU A 463 -30.31 -30.98 -43.48
C LEU A 463 -31.01 -31.64 -44.70
N PRO A 464 -30.33 -31.99 -45.81
CA PRO A 464 -30.96 -32.67 -46.95
C PRO A 464 -31.38 -34.10 -46.62
N PHE A 465 -30.55 -34.87 -45.92
CA PHE A 465 -30.91 -36.22 -45.47
C PHE A 465 -32.12 -36.21 -44.52
N SER A 466 -32.16 -35.27 -43.56
CA SER A 466 -33.26 -35.13 -42.60
C SER A 466 -34.56 -34.70 -43.27
N THR A 467 -34.52 -33.73 -44.19
CA THR A 467 -35.72 -33.29 -44.94
C THR A 467 -36.24 -34.38 -45.87
N VAL A 468 -35.38 -35.09 -46.60
CA VAL A 468 -35.79 -36.22 -47.45
C VAL A 468 -36.34 -37.38 -46.62
N ALA A 469 -35.75 -37.71 -45.47
CA ALA A 469 -36.29 -38.70 -44.54
C ALA A 469 -37.68 -38.29 -44.01
N THR A 470 -37.84 -37.02 -43.63
CA THR A 470 -39.11 -36.48 -43.12
C THR A 470 -40.21 -36.55 -44.17
N ILE A 471 -39.91 -36.18 -45.42
CA ILE A 471 -40.87 -36.23 -46.54
C ILE A 471 -41.30 -37.68 -46.83
N PHE A 472 -40.36 -38.63 -46.90
CA PHE A 472 -40.70 -40.03 -47.13
C PHE A 472 -41.40 -40.70 -45.94
N SER A 473 -41.19 -40.22 -44.71
CA SER A 473 -41.89 -40.72 -43.53
C SER A 473 -43.39 -40.39 -43.50
N ILE A 474 -43.87 -39.46 -44.35
CA ILE A 474 -45.30 -39.09 -44.48
C ILE A 474 -46.11 -40.16 -45.24
N GLN A 475 -45.47 -41.07 -45.98
CA GLN A 475 -46.14 -42.10 -46.79
C GLN A 475 -45.59 -43.50 -46.50
N GLY A 476 -46.49 -44.49 -46.39
CA GLY A 476 -46.11 -45.89 -46.25
C GLY A 476 -45.40 -46.43 -47.52
N GLY A 477 -44.52 -47.42 -47.35
CA GLY A 477 -43.79 -48.07 -48.46
C GLY A 477 -42.36 -47.56 -48.73
N TYR A 478 -41.87 -46.58 -47.97
CA TYR A 478 -40.49 -46.06 -48.07
C TYR A 478 -39.60 -46.38 -46.85
N GLY A 479 -40.10 -47.19 -45.91
CA GLY A 479 -39.39 -47.55 -44.68
C GLY A 479 -38.24 -48.56 -44.87
N PRO A 480 -37.35 -48.75 -43.88
CA PRO A 480 -36.30 -49.76 -43.94
C PRO A 480 -36.90 -51.17 -44.10
N GLY A 481 -36.54 -51.85 -45.19
CA GLY A 481 -37.09 -53.17 -45.57
C GLY A 481 -38.19 -53.13 -46.63
N GLU A 482 -38.75 -51.96 -46.94
CA GLU A 482 -39.72 -51.80 -48.04
C GLU A 482 -39.05 -51.72 -49.41
N GLY A 483 -39.77 -52.16 -50.45
CA GLY A 483 -39.24 -52.26 -51.82
C GLY A 483 -38.75 -50.95 -52.44
N MET A 484 -39.21 -49.79 -51.94
CA MET A 484 -38.82 -48.46 -52.45
C MET A 484 -37.78 -47.73 -51.58
N PHE A 485 -37.23 -48.38 -50.53
CA PHE A 485 -36.25 -47.76 -49.63
C PHE A 485 -35.00 -47.21 -50.35
N TRP A 486 -34.61 -47.79 -51.50
CA TRP A 486 -33.48 -47.31 -52.31
C TRP A 486 -33.65 -45.86 -52.81
N LEU A 487 -34.89 -45.39 -52.97
CA LEU A 487 -35.20 -44.06 -53.47
C LEU A 487 -34.75 -42.94 -52.53
N PHE A 488 -34.70 -43.21 -51.22
CA PHE A 488 -34.15 -42.30 -50.22
C PHE A 488 -32.71 -41.91 -50.55
N TRP A 489 -31.85 -42.91 -50.77
CA TRP A 489 -30.43 -42.70 -51.10
C TRP A 489 -30.24 -42.06 -52.49
N ALA A 490 -31.07 -42.47 -53.46
CA ALA A 490 -31.04 -41.94 -54.83
C ALA A 490 -31.39 -40.45 -54.92
N ILE A 491 -32.10 -39.88 -53.94
CA ILE A 491 -32.42 -38.44 -53.88
C ILE A 491 -31.52 -37.70 -52.87
N ALA A 492 -31.31 -38.24 -51.68
CA ALA A 492 -30.55 -37.57 -50.61
C ALA A 492 -29.08 -37.33 -50.98
N ILE A 493 -28.42 -38.29 -51.66
CA ILE A 493 -27.01 -38.14 -52.06
C ILE A 493 -26.86 -37.04 -53.13
N PRO A 494 -27.55 -37.06 -54.30
CA PRO A 494 -27.43 -36.00 -55.29
C PRO A 494 -27.83 -34.61 -54.77
N LEU A 495 -28.87 -34.53 -53.92
CA LEU A 495 -29.30 -33.27 -53.33
C LEU A 495 -28.22 -32.68 -52.40
N THR A 496 -27.59 -33.52 -51.57
CA THR A 496 -26.48 -33.08 -50.70
C THR A 496 -25.26 -32.67 -51.51
N CYS A 497 -24.89 -33.44 -52.55
CA CYS A 497 -23.81 -33.07 -53.46
C CYS A 497 -24.08 -31.73 -54.17
N LEU A 498 -25.30 -31.49 -54.64
CA LEU A 498 -25.69 -30.23 -55.26
C LEU A 498 -25.54 -29.04 -54.28
N ILE A 499 -26.01 -29.20 -53.04
CA ILE A 499 -25.93 -28.15 -52.01
C ILE A 499 -24.47 -27.86 -51.62
N LEU A 500 -23.63 -28.90 -51.49
CA LEU A 500 -22.19 -28.72 -51.23
C LEU A 500 -21.47 -28.05 -52.40
N VAL A 501 -21.79 -28.38 -53.65
CA VAL A 501 -21.23 -27.74 -54.84
C VAL A 501 -21.66 -26.27 -54.95
N LEU A 502 -22.95 -25.97 -54.74
CA LEU A 502 -23.45 -24.59 -54.73
C LEU A 502 -22.81 -23.76 -53.61
N SER A 503 -22.63 -24.32 -52.42
CA SER A 503 -21.92 -23.69 -51.30
C SER A 503 -20.45 -23.40 -51.66
N ALA A 504 -19.72 -24.41 -52.16
CA ALA A 504 -18.32 -24.25 -52.57
C ALA A 504 -18.14 -23.21 -53.69
N LEU A 505 -19.04 -23.18 -54.67
CA LEU A 505 -19.06 -22.17 -55.73
C LEU A 505 -19.32 -20.76 -55.16
N TYR A 506 -20.30 -20.61 -54.26
CA TYR A 506 -20.61 -19.32 -53.63
C TYR A 506 -19.40 -18.75 -52.85
N TYR A 507 -18.76 -19.56 -52.00
CA TYR A 507 -17.55 -19.15 -51.27
C TYR A 507 -16.38 -18.85 -52.21
N GLY A 508 -16.13 -19.71 -53.22
CA GLY A 508 -15.04 -19.51 -54.19
C GLY A 508 -15.21 -18.24 -55.03
N ILE A 509 -16.43 -17.96 -55.49
CA ILE A 509 -16.76 -16.73 -56.22
C ILE A 509 -16.54 -15.50 -55.32
N GLY A 510 -17.05 -15.52 -54.08
CA GLY A 510 -16.89 -14.43 -53.11
C GLY A 510 -15.42 -14.07 -52.85
N VAL A 511 -14.57 -15.07 -52.58
CA VAL A 511 -13.12 -14.87 -52.40
C VAL A 511 -12.47 -14.28 -53.66
N SER A 512 -12.86 -14.76 -54.85
CA SER A 512 -12.32 -14.26 -56.12
C SER A 512 -12.66 -12.79 -56.39
N ILE A 513 -13.84 -12.32 -55.97
CA ILE A 513 -14.29 -10.93 -56.13
C ILE A 513 -13.57 -10.03 -55.13
N LEU A 514 -13.48 -10.44 -53.85
CA LEU A 514 -12.79 -9.68 -52.81
C LEU A 514 -11.30 -9.51 -53.14
N GLY A 515 -10.65 -10.56 -53.64
CA GLY A 515 -9.27 -10.52 -54.10
C GLY A 515 -9.02 -9.57 -55.29
N ARG A 516 -10.02 -9.37 -56.16
CA ARG A 516 -9.97 -8.35 -57.23
C ARG A 516 -10.11 -6.94 -56.68
N MET A 517 -11.05 -6.70 -55.75
CA MET A 517 -11.24 -5.39 -55.11
C MET A 517 -10.01 -4.94 -54.30
N VAL A 518 -9.36 -5.83 -53.56
CA VAL A 518 -8.14 -5.49 -52.81
C VAL A 518 -6.98 -5.12 -53.73
N ARG A 519 -6.88 -5.74 -54.93
CA ARG A 519 -5.89 -5.36 -55.94
C ARG A 519 -6.17 -3.97 -56.54
N THR A 520 -7.43 -3.66 -56.89
CA THR A 520 -7.77 -2.32 -57.42
C THR A 520 -7.63 -1.22 -56.38
N LEU A 521 -7.88 -1.50 -55.10
CA LEU A 521 -7.60 -0.56 -54.00
C LEU A 521 -6.09 -0.31 -53.80
N LYS A 522 -5.23 -1.35 -53.87
CA LYS A 522 -3.77 -1.15 -53.83
C LYS A 522 -3.23 -0.37 -55.04
N LEU A 523 -3.84 -0.53 -56.22
CA LEU A 523 -3.49 0.23 -57.43
C LEU A 523 -3.93 1.70 -57.40
N ARG A 524 -4.80 2.10 -56.46
CA ARG A 524 -5.31 3.48 -56.31
C ARG A 524 -4.67 4.24 -55.14
N ARG A 525 -3.58 3.72 -54.58
CA ARG A 525 -2.87 4.26 -53.41
C ARG A 525 -1.33 4.30 -53.61
N ARG A 526 -0.92 4.38 -54.88
CA ARG A 526 0.43 4.64 -55.39
C ARG A 526 0.36 5.85 -56.32
#